data_AF-A0A811TAA5-F1
#
_entry.id   AF-A0A811TAA5-F1
#
_cell.length_a   1.000
_cell.length_b   1.000
_cell.length_c   1.000
_cell.angle_alpha   90.00
_cell.angle_beta   90.00
_cell.angle_gamma   90.00
#
_symmetry.space_group_name_H-M   'P 1'
#
loop_
_entity.id
_entity.type
_entity.pdbx_description
1 polymer ?
#
loop_
_entity_poly.entity_id
_entity_poly.type
_entity_poly.pdbx_seq_one_letter_code
_entity_poly.pdbx_strand_id
1 'polypeptide(L)'
;MESKRNRFWKISVFALLFAVLAVISIGCASADTIYVPEGGNQKIQQAVNNASEGDIIIVRDGTYNENVNVSKRLTICSENGSANCIVNAADSGDHVFNVTADYVNISGLTVENAAGYQKAGIYLDSVEHCNIFDNNASNNYYGIYLYSSSNNNLTNNTASDNEGGIILSYSSNNNLTNNTASDNDCSILLYYSSNNNLTNNTANSNNDEVSIYLRYSSSNTLTSNTANSNNEVGIELDSSSNNNLTNNTASNNDCGILLYSSSNNTLTNNTASNNSLGIALSSSSSNNTLTGNTASNNSLGILLYYSSNNNTLTGNTASDNYNGIRLYYSSNYNRLYHNSLINNTNNNAYDTNTNQWNTSTVGNYYSDYTGSDNNSDGIGDTSHQIPGGSSIDYFPLMRQWGRTPLKGDLDDDDEITSKDAAIALQIAVGSRPFDDAADVSGDGRVSSLDALIILQMVT
;
A
#
# COMPACT_ATOMS: atom_id res chain seq x y z
N MET A 1 47.64 -17.37 -13.80
CA MET A 1 46.94 -18.51 -14.44
C MET A 1 45.46 -18.55 -14.02
N GLU A 2 44.78 -17.41 -14.03
CA GLU A 2 43.47 -17.29 -13.37
C GLU A 2 42.49 -16.41 -14.20
N SER A 3 42.49 -16.57 -15.53
CA SER A 3 41.56 -15.81 -16.38
C SER A 3 40.87 -16.62 -17.50
N LYS A 4 41.15 -17.93 -17.61
CA LYS A 4 40.53 -18.80 -18.63
C LYS A 4 39.48 -19.78 -18.10
N ARG A 5 39.38 -19.98 -16.77
CA ARG A 5 38.47 -20.98 -16.18
C ARG A 5 37.02 -20.49 -15.97
N ASN A 6 36.79 -19.17 -15.88
CA ASN A 6 35.44 -18.60 -15.72
C ASN A 6 34.67 -18.34 -17.02
N ARG A 7 35.31 -18.46 -18.19
CA ARG A 7 34.60 -18.41 -19.49
C ARG A 7 33.99 -19.75 -19.90
N PHE A 8 34.54 -20.87 -19.43
CA PHE A 8 34.05 -22.21 -19.80
C PHE A 8 32.76 -22.62 -19.08
N TRP A 9 32.48 -22.08 -17.89
CA TRP A 9 31.26 -22.43 -17.13
C TRP A 9 30.02 -21.65 -17.59
N LYS A 10 30.18 -20.40 -18.02
CA LYS A 10 29.08 -19.61 -18.63
C LYS A 10 28.69 -20.10 -20.04
N ILE A 11 29.63 -20.65 -20.80
CA ILE A 11 29.34 -21.24 -22.13
C ILE A 11 28.65 -22.61 -22.00
N SER A 12 28.90 -23.36 -20.93
CA SER A 12 28.34 -24.71 -20.75
C SER A 12 26.89 -24.71 -20.20
N VAL A 13 26.47 -23.65 -19.50
CA VAL A 13 25.06 -23.50 -19.07
C VAL A 13 24.18 -23.00 -20.23
N PHE A 14 24.72 -22.18 -21.14
CA PHE A 14 24.03 -21.75 -22.36
C PHE A 14 23.88 -22.88 -23.39
N ALA A 15 24.84 -23.80 -23.48
CA ALA A 15 24.75 -24.95 -24.38
C ALA A 15 23.78 -26.04 -23.89
N LEU A 16 23.54 -26.16 -22.58
CA LEU A 16 22.62 -27.15 -22.02
C LEU A 16 21.15 -26.69 -22.07
N LEU A 17 20.89 -25.38 -22.12
CA LEU A 17 19.54 -24.83 -22.31
C LEU A 17 19.03 -25.00 -23.76
N PHE A 18 19.94 -25.16 -24.73
CA PHE A 18 19.59 -25.36 -26.15
C PHE A 18 19.28 -26.83 -26.51
N ALA A 19 19.75 -27.80 -25.73
CA ALA A 19 19.59 -29.22 -26.04
C ALA A 19 18.26 -29.82 -25.56
N VAL A 20 17.54 -29.18 -24.64
CA VAL A 20 16.22 -29.63 -24.15
C VAL A 20 15.06 -29.08 -25.00
N LEU A 21 15.32 -28.11 -25.90
CA LEU A 21 14.35 -27.56 -26.85
C LEU A 21 14.32 -28.28 -28.21
N ALA A 22 15.21 -29.25 -28.45
CA ALA A 22 15.37 -29.89 -29.76
C ALA A 22 14.42 -31.08 -30.03
N VAL A 23 13.43 -31.36 -29.18
CA VAL A 23 12.48 -32.48 -29.37
C VAL A 23 11.01 -32.04 -29.17
N ILE A 24 10.63 -30.90 -29.76
CA ILE A 24 9.23 -30.63 -30.17
C ILE A 24 9.27 -29.98 -31.55
N SER A 25 9.69 -30.74 -32.56
CA SER A 25 9.61 -30.32 -33.96
C SER A 25 8.20 -30.57 -34.50
N ILE A 26 7.26 -29.70 -34.15
CA ILE A 26 6.04 -29.48 -34.92
C ILE A 26 5.88 -27.97 -35.09
N GLY A 27 6.54 -27.42 -36.12
CA GLY A 27 6.15 -26.15 -36.73
C GLY A 27 6.09 -24.88 -35.87
N CYS A 28 6.91 -24.74 -34.83
CA CYS A 28 7.14 -23.39 -34.27
C CYS A 28 7.95 -22.58 -35.27
N ALA A 29 7.29 -21.68 -36.01
CA ALA A 29 7.99 -20.58 -36.65
C ALA A 29 8.83 -19.87 -35.57
N SER A 30 10.14 -19.72 -35.81
CA SER A 30 10.98 -18.88 -34.97
C SER A 30 10.47 -17.45 -35.12
N ALA A 31 10.30 -16.73 -34.02
CA ALA A 31 10.05 -15.28 -34.07
C ALA A 31 11.21 -14.61 -34.82
N ASP A 32 10.88 -13.85 -35.86
CA ASP A 32 11.86 -13.03 -36.56
C ASP A 32 12.06 -11.70 -35.81
N THR A 33 13.26 -11.11 -35.97
CA THR A 33 13.58 -9.80 -35.40
C THR A 33 13.62 -8.74 -36.48
N ILE A 34 12.78 -7.72 -36.34
CA ILE A 34 12.67 -6.58 -37.26
C ILE A 34 13.23 -5.35 -36.56
N TYR A 35 14.17 -4.66 -37.21
CA TYR A 35 14.75 -3.43 -36.70
C TYR A 35 14.07 -2.22 -37.33
N VAL A 36 13.67 -1.26 -36.50
CA VAL A 36 13.29 0.10 -36.93
C VAL A 36 14.54 0.98 -36.81
N PRO A 37 15.15 1.43 -37.92
CA PRO A 37 16.39 2.18 -37.93
C PRO A 37 16.22 3.62 -37.46
N GLU A 38 17.30 4.20 -36.95
CA GLU A 38 17.39 5.62 -36.60
C GLU A 38 17.04 6.53 -37.79
N GLY A 39 16.53 7.72 -37.48
CA GLY A 39 16.31 8.77 -38.49
C GLY A 39 15.03 8.64 -39.31
N GLY A 40 14.08 7.79 -38.89
CA GLY A 40 12.71 7.77 -39.42
C GLY A 40 12.52 7.24 -40.85
N ASN A 41 13.55 6.63 -41.44
CA ASN A 41 13.47 6.05 -42.79
C ASN A 41 12.58 4.80 -42.87
N GLN A 42 12.33 4.14 -41.75
CA GLN A 42 11.31 3.12 -41.61
C GLN A 42 10.49 3.42 -40.35
N LYS A 43 9.19 3.26 -40.50
CA LYS A 43 8.17 3.59 -39.51
C LYS A 43 7.90 2.40 -38.60
N ILE A 44 7.55 2.63 -37.34
CA ILE A 44 7.17 1.56 -36.39
C ILE A 44 5.95 0.82 -36.93
N GLN A 45 4.93 1.55 -37.42
CA GLN A 45 3.73 0.94 -37.99
C GLN A 45 4.07 0.05 -39.20
N GLN A 46 5.06 0.42 -40.01
CA GLN A 46 5.49 -0.40 -41.14
C GLN A 46 6.12 -1.71 -40.67
N ALA A 47 6.92 -1.69 -39.59
CA ALA A 47 7.44 -2.91 -38.97
C ALA A 47 6.32 -3.80 -38.44
N VAL A 48 5.33 -3.23 -37.75
CA VAL A 48 4.13 -3.96 -37.26
C VAL A 48 3.35 -4.60 -38.41
N ASN A 49 3.17 -3.87 -39.52
CA ASN A 49 2.47 -4.38 -40.70
C ASN A 49 3.20 -5.58 -41.33
N ASN A 50 4.53 -5.54 -41.37
CA ASN A 50 5.37 -6.58 -41.96
C ASN A 50 5.60 -7.79 -41.03
N ALA A 51 5.45 -7.61 -39.73
CA ALA A 51 5.67 -8.65 -38.73
C ALA A 51 4.61 -9.77 -38.80
N SER A 52 5.02 -10.97 -38.44
CA SER A 52 4.17 -12.12 -38.17
C SER A 52 3.88 -12.26 -36.67
N GLU A 53 2.88 -13.06 -36.31
CA GLU A 53 2.57 -13.38 -34.92
C GLU A 53 3.81 -13.95 -34.19
N GLY A 54 4.17 -13.34 -33.06
CA GLY A 54 5.30 -13.71 -32.23
C GLY A 54 6.60 -12.96 -32.52
N ASP A 55 6.68 -12.18 -33.61
CA ASP A 55 7.89 -11.45 -33.98
C ASP A 55 8.28 -10.36 -32.97
N ILE A 56 9.56 -10.00 -33.02
CA ILE A 56 10.18 -8.97 -32.18
C ILE A 56 10.51 -7.76 -33.06
N ILE A 57 10.03 -6.59 -32.66
CA ILE A 57 10.35 -5.30 -33.25
C ILE A 57 11.26 -4.56 -32.28
N ILE A 58 12.50 -4.32 -32.71
CA ILE A 58 13.49 -3.53 -31.98
C ILE A 58 13.53 -2.13 -32.59
N VAL A 59 13.16 -1.13 -31.79
CA VAL A 59 13.15 0.27 -32.19
C VAL A 59 14.44 0.92 -31.72
N ARG A 60 15.25 1.43 -32.65
CA ARG A 60 16.49 2.14 -32.30
C ARG A 60 16.20 3.55 -31.78
N ASP A 61 17.17 4.12 -31.10
CA ASP A 61 17.09 5.48 -30.54
C ASP A 61 16.67 6.51 -31.61
N GLY A 62 15.86 7.47 -31.19
CA GLY A 62 15.31 8.51 -32.04
C GLY A 62 13.88 8.90 -31.65
N THR A 63 13.36 9.90 -32.36
CA THR A 63 11.97 10.36 -32.22
C THR A 63 11.14 9.91 -33.42
N TYR A 64 10.07 9.18 -33.13
CA TYR A 64 9.13 8.64 -34.10
C TYR A 64 7.79 9.35 -33.95
N ASN A 65 7.45 10.21 -34.91
CA ASN A 65 6.13 10.86 -34.96
C ASN A 65 5.13 9.91 -35.62
N GLU A 66 4.42 9.12 -34.81
CA GLU A 66 3.50 8.05 -35.25
C GLU A 66 2.41 7.78 -34.21
N ASN A 67 1.28 7.25 -34.67
CA ASN A 67 0.30 6.53 -33.87
C ASN A 67 0.29 5.08 -34.38
N VAL A 68 0.49 4.11 -33.49
CA VAL A 68 0.80 2.72 -33.84
C VAL A 68 -0.33 1.80 -33.40
N ASN A 69 -0.96 1.14 -34.36
CA ASN A 69 -1.95 0.10 -34.14
C ASN A 69 -1.26 -1.27 -34.08
N VAL A 70 -1.37 -1.94 -32.94
CA VAL A 70 -0.81 -3.26 -32.67
C VAL A 70 -1.94 -4.29 -32.62
N SER A 71 -2.18 -4.95 -33.75
CA SER A 71 -3.26 -5.92 -33.95
C SER A 71 -2.77 -7.36 -34.12
N LYS A 72 -1.49 -7.62 -33.79
CA LYS A 72 -0.85 -8.94 -33.81
C LYS A 72 -0.10 -9.13 -32.50
N ARG A 73 0.06 -10.37 -32.06
CA ARG A 73 0.93 -10.74 -30.94
C ARG A 73 2.36 -10.38 -31.30
N LEU A 74 2.89 -9.31 -30.71
CA LEU A 74 4.22 -8.80 -31.03
C LEU A 74 4.97 -8.44 -29.75
N THR A 75 6.29 -8.46 -29.83
CA THR A 75 7.14 -7.79 -28.84
C THR A 75 7.70 -6.53 -29.48
N ILE A 76 7.41 -5.37 -28.93
CA ILE A 76 7.91 -4.07 -29.39
C ILE A 76 8.76 -3.49 -28.27
N CYS A 77 10.05 -3.27 -28.53
CA CYS A 77 10.98 -2.80 -27.51
C CYS A 77 11.99 -1.81 -28.06
N SER A 78 12.42 -0.86 -27.23
CA SER A 78 13.60 -0.03 -27.54
C SER A 78 14.88 -0.86 -27.49
N GLU A 79 15.87 -0.47 -28.30
CA GLU A 79 17.22 -1.04 -28.27
C GLU A 79 17.98 -0.67 -26.98
N ASN A 80 17.79 0.55 -26.45
CA ASN A 80 18.57 1.10 -25.34
C ASN A 80 17.73 1.66 -24.17
N GLY A 81 16.46 1.24 -24.07
CA GLY A 81 15.53 1.74 -23.04
C GLY A 81 14.86 3.07 -23.40
N SER A 82 14.08 3.60 -22.45
CA SER A 82 13.12 4.69 -22.71
C SER A 82 13.74 6.07 -22.88
N ALA A 83 14.97 6.29 -22.40
CA ALA A 83 15.59 7.61 -22.38
C ALA A 83 15.74 8.25 -23.76
N ASN A 84 15.99 7.45 -24.81
CA ASN A 84 16.31 7.95 -26.15
C ASN A 84 15.37 7.45 -27.26
N CYS A 85 14.40 6.58 -26.95
CA CYS A 85 13.45 6.05 -27.93
C CYS A 85 12.06 6.64 -27.67
N ILE A 86 11.76 7.74 -28.35
CA ILE A 86 10.55 8.54 -28.14
C ILE A 86 9.57 8.25 -29.28
N VAL A 87 8.35 7.85 -28.93
CA VAL A 87 7.21 7.75 -29.86
C VAL A 87 6.26 8.87 -29.51
N ASN A 88 6.24 9.88 -30.36
CA ASN A 88 5.44 11.08 -30.21
C ASN A 88 4.16 10.95 -31.07
N ALA A 89 3.00 11.23 -30.49
CA ALA A 89 1.73 11.19 -31.21
C ALA A 89 1.79 12.07 -32.47
N ALA A 90 1.56 11.48 -33.66
CA ALA A 90 1.43 12.25 -34.90
C ALA A 90 0.09 12.98 -34.99
N ASP A 91 -0.96 12.33 -34.47
CA ASP A 91 -2.26 12.90 -34.18
C ASP A 91 -2.50 12.82 -32.67
N SER A 92 -2.57 13.97 -32.01
CA SER A 92 -2.83 14.03 -30.57
C SER A 92 -4.25 13.59 -30.21
N GLY A 93 -5.16 13.56 -31.19
CA GLY A 93 -6.52 13.03 -31.06
C GLY A 93 -6.60 11.50 -31.10
N ASP A 94 -5.47 10.79 -31.18
CA ASP A 94 -5.40 9.34 -31.15
C ASP A 94 -4.36 8.83 -30.14
N HIS A 95 -4.43 7.54 -29.78
CA HIS A 95 -3.47 6.91 -28.87
C HIS A 95 -2.08 6.80 -29.54
N VAL A 96 -0.98 6.87 -28.77
CA VAL A 96 0.36 6.62 -29.34
C VAL A 96 0.48 5.14 -29.71
N PHE A 97 0.14 4.24 -28.80
CA PHE A 97 -0.06 2.81 -29.07
C PHE A 97 -1.50 2.40 -28.80
N ASN A 98 -2.14 1.82 -29.81
CA ASN A 98 -3.46 1.18 -29.71
C ASN A 98 -3.30 -0.33 -29.85
N VAL A 99 -3.39 -1.05 -28.73
CA VAL A 99 -3.17 -2.49 -28.62
C VAL A 99 -4.51 -3.22 -28.60
N THR A 100 -4.74 -4.05 -29.62
CA THR A 100 -5.98 -4.80 -29.85
C THR A 100 -5.74 -6.30 -30.03
N ALA A 101 -4.53 -6.77 -29.75
CA ALA A 101 -4.16 -8.18 -29.76
C ALA A 101 -3.60 -8.63 -28.41
N ASP A 102 -3.94 -9.85 -28.03
CA ASP A 102 -3.45 -10.50 -26.82
C ASP A 102 -1.94 -10.81 -26.91
N TYR A 103 -1.33 -11.06 -25.74
CA TYR A 103 0.07 -11.47 -25.63
C TYR A 103 1.08 -10.48 -26.24
N VAL A 104 0.72 -9.20 -26.33
CA VAL A 104 1.61 -8.13 -26.78
C VAL A 104 2.54 -7.70 -25.66
N ASN A 105 3.82 -7.50 -25.99
CA ASN A 105 4.81 -6.95 -25.07
C ASN A 105 5.27 -5.58 -25.58
N ILE A 106 5.20 -4.53 -24.75
CA ILE A 106 5.72 -3.19 -25.09
C ILE A 106 6.68 -2.74 -23.99
N SER A 107 7.90 -2.36 -24.36
CA SER A 107 8.91 -1.97 -23.37
C SER A 107 9.97 -0.97 -23.81
N GLY A 108 10.48 -0.23 -22.82
CA GLY A 108 11.61 0.66 -23.01
C GLY A 108 11.30 1.85 -23.90
N LEU A 109 10.04 2.27 -24.06
CA LEU A 109 9.67 3.41 -24.90
C LEU A 109 9.31 4.61 -24.04
N THR A 110 9.63 5.82 -24.53
CA THR A 110 8.91 7.03 -24.12
C THR A 110 7.73 7.25 -25.06
N VAL A 111 6.51 7.40 -24.55
CA VAL A 111 5.28 7.60 -25.33
C VAL A 111 4.60 8.89 -24.89
N GLU A 112 4.40 9.83 -25.82
CA GLU A 112 4.02 11.20 -25.44
C GLU A 112 3.08 11.92 -26.43
N ASN A 113 2.45 12.97 -25.91
CA ASN A 113 1.62 13.96 -26.61
C ASN A 113 0.31 13.44 -27.22
N ALA A 114 -0.23 12.31 -26.76
CA ALA A 114 -1.61 11.91 -27.02
C ALA A 114 -2.58 12.71 -26.12
N ALA A 115 -2.69 14.02 -26.35
CA ALA A 115 -3.38 14.97 -25.49
C ALA A 115 -4.90 15.09 -25.73
N GLY A 116 -5.46 14.38 -26.72
CA GLY A 116 -6.89 14.34 -26.98
C GLY A 116 -7.66 13.69 -25.84
N TYR A 117 -8.94 14.07 -25.66
CA TYR A 117 -9.79 13.51 -24.62
C TYR A 117 -9.81 11.97 -24.64
N GLN A 118 -9.48 11.36 -23.50
CA GLN A 118 -9.37 9.90 -23.30
C GLN A 118 -8.31 9.21 -24.18
N LYS A 119 -7.33 9.94 -24.70
CA LYS A 119 -6.22 9.38 -25.48
C LYS A 119 -5.02 9.06 -24.62
N ALA A 120 -4.32 7.99 -25.00
CA ALA A 120 -3.32 7.39 -24.14
C ALA A 120 -1.98 7.23 -24.82
N GLY A 121 -0.90 7.29 -24.04
CA GLY A 121 0.41 6.85 -24.48
C GLY A 121 0.37 5.37 -24.87
N ILE A 122 -0.14 4.51 -23.97
CA ILE A 122 -0.38 3.10 -24.29
C ILE A 122 -1.82 2.74 -23.92
N TYR A 123 -2.59 2.34 -24.92
CA TYR A 123 -3.98 1.90 -24.77
C TYR A 123 -4.13 0.41 -25.06
N LEU A 124 -4.73 -0.32 -24.12
CA LEU A 124 -5.09 -1.73 -24.24
C LEU A 124 -6.61 -1.83 -24.33
N ASP A 125 -7.12 -2.32 -25.46
CA ASP A 125 -8.55 -2.45 -25.73
C ASP A 125 -8.97 -3.90 -25.86
N SER A 126 -9.72 -4.38 -24.86
CA SER A 126 -10.32 -5.71 -24.88
C SER A 126 -9.30 -6.84 -25.09
N VAL A 127 -8.12 -6.70 -24.47
CA VAL A 127 -6.99 -7.64 -24.60
C VAL A 127 -6.65 -8.36 -23.30
N GLU A 128 -6.00 -9.50 -23.46
CA GLU A 128 -5.47 -10.30 -22.37
C GLU A 128 -4.00 -10.69 -22.52
N HIS A 129 -3.36 -10.99 -21.39
CA HIS A 129 -2.00 -11.52 -21.32
C HIS A 129 -0.90 -10.63 -21.91
N CYS A 130 -1.15 -9.33 -22.04
CA CYS A 130 -0.15 -8.35 -22.46
C CYS A 130 0.80 -7.98 -21.32
N ASN A 131 2.05 -7.65 -21.65
CA ASN A 131 3.06 -7.17 -20.70
C ASN A 131 3.57 -5.80 -21.12
N ILE A 132 3.29 -4.79 -20.31
CA ILE A 132 3.71 -3.41 -20.54
C ILE A 132 4.74 -3.08 -19.46
N PHE A 133 6.00 -2.87 -19.83
CA PHE A 133 7.06 -2.73 -18.84
C PHE A 133 8.19 -1.77 -19.21
N ASP A 134 8.78 -1.12 -18.21
CA ASP A 134 9.91 -0.18 -18.37
C ASP A 134 9.62 0.96 -19.39
N ASN A 135 8.36 1.38 -19.53
CA ASN A 135 7.98 2.50 -20.39
C ASN A 135 7.84 3.81 -19.60
N ASN A 136 8.02 4.93 -20.28
CA ASN A 136 7.74 6.27 -19.79
C ASN A 136 6.57 6.87 -20.58
N ALA A 137 5.40 7.04 -19.97
CA ALA A 137 4.21 7.60 -20.61
C ALA A 137 3.92 9.00 -20.06
N SER A 138 4.24 10.03 -20.83
CA SER A 138 4.19 11.42 -20.34
C SER A 138 3.51 12.40 -21.29
N ASN A 139 2.91 13.47 -20.76
CA ASN A 139 2.22 14.49 -21.54
C ASN A 139 1.06 13.94 -22.41
N ASN A 140 0.34 12.95 -21.91
CA ASN A 140 -0.85 12.39 -22.55
C ASN A 140 -2.11 12.76 -21.76
N TYR A 141 -3.30 12.53 -22.31
CA TYR A 141 -4.50 12.58 -21.48
C TYR A 141 -4.48 11.42 -20.47
N TYR A 142 -4.22 10.19 -20.93
CA TYR A 142 -3.91 9.06 -20.06
C TYR A 142 -2.49 8.53 -20.33
N GLY A 143 -1.69 8.24 -19.31
CA GLY A 143 -0.37 7.62 -19.51
C GLY A 143 -0.52 6.20 -20.08
N ILE A 144 -1.10 5.31 -19.27
CA ILE A 144 -1.42 3.93 -19.66
C ILE A 144 -2.89 3.67 -19.35
N TYR A 145 -3.66 3.22 -20.35
CA TYR A 145 -5.09 3.00 -20.21
C TYR A 145 -5.49 1.57 -20.63
N LEU A 146 -6.12 0.85 -19.73
CA LEU A 146 -6.74 -0.46 -19.98
C LEU A 146 -8.25 -0.30 -20.00
N TYR A 147 -8.87 -0.68 -21.12
CA TYR A 147 -10.32 -0.76 -21.26
C TYR A 147 -10.74 -2.19 -21.55
N SER A 148 -11.66 -2.72 -20.73
CA SER A 148 -12.17 -4.09 -20.86
C SER A 148 -11.08 -5.16 -20.96
N SER A 149 -9.91 -4.92 -20.38
CA SER A 149 -8.70 -5.73 -20.57
C SER A 149 -8.33 -6.45 -19.28
N SER A 150 -8.07 -7.75 -19.35
CA SER A 150 -7.88 -8.61 -18.17
C SER A 150 -6.60 -9.44 -18.26
N ASN A 151 -6.09 -9.95 -17.13
CA ASN A 151 -4.92 -10.84 -17.11
C ASN A 151 -3.63 -10.20 -17.68
N ASN A 152 -3.48 -8.88 -17.61
CA ASN A 152 -2.31 -8.15 -18.10
C ASN A 152 -1.34 -7.79 -16.95
N ASN A 153 -0.07 -7.58 -17.30
CA ASN A 153 0.97 -7.17 -16.36
C ASN A 153 1.54 -5.80 -16.75
N LEU A 154 1.52 -4.85 -15.82
CA LEU A 154 2.14 -3.54 -15.92
C LEU A 154 3.28 -3.49 -14.90
N THR A 155 4.53 -3.42 -15.34
CA THR A 155 5.70 -3.50 -14.45
C THR A 155 6.70 -2.37 -14.70
N ASN A 156 7.14 -1.68 -13.65
CA ASN A 156 8.18 -0.65 -13.75
C ASN A 156 7.89 0.47 -14.78
N ASN A 157 6.63 0.79 -15.05
CA ASN A 157 6.31 1.91 -15.92
C ASN A 157 6.29 3.21 -15.12
N THR A 158 6.66 4.30 -15.76
CA THR A 158 6.47 5.67 -15.27
C THR A 158 5.35 6.31 -16.08
N ALA A 159 4.34 6.87 -15.42
CA ALA A 159 3.30 7.69 -16.02
C ALA A 159 3.30 9.05 -15.33
N SER A 160 3.80 10.11 -15.98
CA SER A 160 3.91 11.44 -15.39
C SER A 160 3.38 12.55 -16.29
N ASP A 161 2.96 13.67 -15.70
CA ASP A 161 2.49 14.84 -16.45
C ASP A 161 1.31 14.50 -17.39
N ASN A 162 0.41 13.61 -16.95
CA ASN A 162 -0.83 13.27 -17.66
C ASN A 162 -2.05 13.72 -16.86
N GLU A 163 -3.22 13.84 -17.49
CA GLU A 163 -4.47 14.01 -16.73
C GLU A 163 -4.75 12.76 -15.87
N GLY A 164 -4.60 11.56 -16.45
CA GLY A 164 -4.65 10.30 -15.73
C GLY A 164 -3.36 9.49 -15.92
N GLY A 165 -2.73 9.01 -14.84
CA GLY A 165 -1.50 8.23 -14.92
C GLY A 165 -1.73 6.81 -15.49
N ILE A 166 -2.24 5.91 -14.66
CA ILE A 166 -2.55 4.51 -15.02
C ILE A 166 -4.02 4.23 -14.72
N ILE A 167 -4.82 4.02 -15.77
CA ILE A 167 -6.27 3.91 -15.67
C ILE A 167 -6.73 2.52 -16.10
N LEU A 168 -7.55 1.87 -15.27
CA LEU A 168 -8.18 0.58 -15.53
C LEU A 168 -9.70 0.73 -15.50
N SER A 169 -10.34 0.70 -16.66
CA SER A 169 -11.79 0.74 -16.81
C SER A 169 -12.33 -0.63 -17.21
N TYR A 170 -13.24 -1.20 -16.43
CA TYR A 170 -13.82 -2.53 -16.66
C TYR A 170 -12.76 -3.63 -16.83
N SER A 171 -11.62 -3.46 -16.17
CA SER A 171 -10.38 -4.21 -16.42
C SER A 171 -9.98 -4.96 -15.16
N SER A 172 -10.31 -6.25 -15.11
CA SER A 172 -10.16 -7.08 -13.91
C SER A 172 -8.98 -8.04 -14.03
N ASN A 173 -8.51 -8.60 -12.91
CA ASN A 173 -7.45 -9.62 -12.90
C ASN A 173 -6.10 -9.16 -13.49
N ASN A 174 -5.75 -7.88 -13.36
CA ASN A 174 -4.46 -7.34 -13.81
C ASN A 174 -3.47 -7.19 -12.64
N ASN A 175 -2.18 -7.22 -12.96
CA ASN A 175 -1.10 -6.99 -11.99
C ASN A 175 -0.35 -5.70 -12.32
N LEU A 176 -0.30 -4.78 -11.36
CA LEU A 176 0.48 -3.54 -11.42
C LEU A 176 1.59 -3.64 -10.38
N THR A 177 2.84 -3.74 -10.82
CA THR A 177 4.01 -3.93 -9.94
C THR A 177 5.06 -2.85 -10.18
N ASN A 178 5.50 -2.19 -9.11
CA ASN A 178 6.59 -1.19 -9.16
C ASN A 178 6.37 -0.04 -10.16
N ASN A 179 5.13 0.31 -10.49
CA ASN A 179 4.87 1.45 -11.37
C ASN A 179 4.91 2.76 -10.59
N THR A 180 5.32 3.84 -11.26
CA THR A 180 5.27 5.20 -10.74
C THR A 180 4.26 5.99 -11.54
N ALA A 181 3.20 6.46 -10.88
CA ALA A 181 2.32 7.49 -11.38
C ALA A 181 2.58 8.75 -10.54
N SER A 182 3.12 9.82 -11.12
CA SER A 182 3.38 11.06 -10.36
C SER A 182 3.05 12.27 -11.19
N ASP A 183 2.75 13.38 -10.53
CA ASP A 183 2.50 14.65 -11.22
C ASP A 183 1.37 14.52 -12.27
N ASN A 184 0.35 13.72 -11.95
CA ASN A 184 -0.89 13.59 -12.73
C ASN A 184 -2.06 14.21 -11.95
N ASP A 185 -3.22 14.42 -12.59
CA ASP A 185 -4.42 14.87 -11.86
C ASP A 185 -5.02 13.70 -11.08
N CYS A 186 -5.21 12.54 -11.74
CA CYS A 186 -5.48 11.25 -11.11
C CYS A 186 -4.35 10.25 -11.40
N SER A 187 -3.75 9.64 -10.37
CA SER A 187 -2.56 8.81 -10.56
C SER A 187 -2.87 7.38 -11.00
N ILE A 188 -3.59 6.61 -10.18
CA ILE A 188 -3.96 5.22 -10.46
C ILE A 188 -5.45 5.06 -10.18
N LEU A 189 -6.25 4.83 -11.22
CA LEU A 189 -7.70 4.65 -11.11
C LEU A 189 -8.14 3.26 -11.54
N LEU A 190 -8.87 2.58 -10.68
CA LEU A 190 -9.60 1.35 -10.96
C LEU A 190 -11.10 1.65 -10.96
N TYR A 191 -11.70 1.73 -12.14
CA TYR A 191 -13.12 1.99 -12.35
C TYR A 191 -13.85 0.73 -12.85
N TYR A 192 -14.75 0.17 -12.02
CA TYR A 192 -15.39 -1.13 -12.30
C TYR A 192 -14.39 -2.26 -12.57
N SER A 193 -13.27 -2.26 -11.85
CA SER A 193 -12.09 -3.08 -12.11
C SER A 193 -11.74 -3.88 -10.86
N SER A 194 -12.19 -5.13 -10.82
CA SER A 194 -12.09 -5.99 -9.63
C SER A 194 -10.97 -7.02 -9.74
N ASN A 195 -10.58 -7.63 -8.61
CA ASN A 195 -9.59 -8.71 -8.57
C ASN A 195 -8.19 -8.33 -9.13
N ASN A 196 -7.80 -7.07 -9.07
CA ASN A 196 -6.48 -6.60 -9.46
C ASN A 196 -5.49 -6.62 -8.29
N ASN A 197 -4.21 -6.76 -8.60
CA ASN A 197 -3.11 -6.71 -7.64
C ASN A 197 -2.23 -5.50 -7.90
N LEU A 198 -2.14 -4.59 -6.93
CA LEU A 198 -1.27 -3.43 -6.95
C LEU A 198 -0.18 -3.64 -5.90
N THR A 199 1.06 -3.85 -6.35
CA THR A 199 2.21 -4.09 -5.46
C THR A 199 3.32 -3.07 -5.69
N ASN A 200 3.78 -2.43 -4.62
CA ASN A 200 4.92 -1.49 -4.65
C ASN A 200 4.77 -0.33 -5.66
N ASN A 201 3.54 0.10 -5.98
CA ASN A 201 3.35 1.25 -6.86
C ASN A 201 3.47 2.56 -6.07
N THR A 202 3.91 3.61 -6.76
CA THR A 202 4.05 4.97 -6.20
C THR A 202 3.08 5.90 -6.92
N ALA A 203 2.28 6.65 -6.16
CA ALA A 203 1.23 7.57 -6.61
C ALA A 203 1.34 8.91 -5.85
N ASN A 204 2.35 9.73 -6.19
CA ASN A 204 2.73 10.90 -5.38
C ASN A 204 2.59 12.24 -6.13
N SER A 205 2.51 13.34 -5.37
CA SER A 205 2.56 14.72 -5.88
C SER A 205 1.46 15.05 -6.90
N ASN A 206 0.25 14.55 -6.68
CA ASN A 206 -0.88 14.75 -7.59
C ASN A 206 -1.76 15.93 -7.16
N ASN A 207 -2.16 16.75 -8.13
CA ASN A 207 -2.67 18.10 -7.87
C ASN A 207 -4.19 18.18 -7.68
N ASP A 208 -4.98 17.37 -8.38
CA ASP A 208 -6.41 17.68 -8.53
C ASP A 208 -7.36 16.55 -8.07
N GLU A 209 -6.90 15.30 -7.92
CA GLU A 209 -7.77 14.19 -7.49
C GLU A 209 -7.11 13.18 -6.51
N VAL A 210 -7.87 12.13 -6.18
CA VAL A 210 -7.43 10.94 -5.45
C VAL A 210 -6.29 10.24 -6.19
N SER A 211 -5.25 9.85 -5.44
CA SER A 211 -4.05 9.28 -6.05
C SER A 211 -4.14 7.80 -6.38
N ILE A 212 -4.57 6.95 -5.44
CA ILE A 212 -4.96 5.56 -5.74
C ILE A 212 -6.46 5.42 -5.48
N TYR A 213 -7.24 5.35 -6.54
CA TYR A 213 -8.69 5.38 -6.47
C TYR A 213 -9.32 4.08 -6.95
N LEU A 214 -10.01 3.38 -6.06
CA LEU A 214 -10.84 2.21 -6.37
C LEU A 214 -12.31 2.62 -6.33
N ARG A 215 -12.94 2.70 -7.50
CA ARG A 215 -14.35 3.10 -7.65
C ARG A 215 -15.17 1.97 -8.26
N TYR A 216 -16.13 1.45 -7.50
CA TYR A 216 -16.92 0.25 -7.87
C TYR A 216 -16.03 -0.98 -8.16
N SER A 217 -14.92 -1.09 -7.44
CA SER A 217 -13.81 -2.00 -7.72
C SER A 217 -13.53 -2.86 -6.49
N SER A 218 -14.11 -4.05 -6.47
CA SER A 218 -14.07 -4.94 -5.32
C SER A 218 -12.99 -6.01 -5.43
N SER A 219 -12.66 -6.66 -4.31
CA SER A 219 -11.77 -7.83 -4.28
C SER A 219 -10.34 -7.57 -4.79
N ASN A 220 -9.86 -6.33 -4.73
CA ASN A 220 -8.49 -5.97 -5.10
C ASN A 220 -7.52 -6.13 -3.92
N THR A 221 -6.24 -6.35 -4.23
CA THR A 221 -5.15 -6.40 -3.25
C THR A 221 -4.16 -5.29 -3.49
N LEU A 222 -3.96 -4.43 -2.50
CA LEU A 222 -2.99 -3.33 -2.50
C LEU A 222 -1.92 -3.66 -1.45
N THR A 223 -0.70 -3.96 -1.89
CA THR A 223 0.43 -4.27 -1.00
C THR A 223 1.58 -3.30 -1.20
N SER A 224 2.03 -2.68 -0.11
CA SER A 224 3.24 -1.85 -0.10
C SER A 224 3.25 -0.70 -1.11
N ASN A 225 2.08 -0.16 -1.46
CA ASN A 225 1.97 1.02 -2.31
C ASN A 225 2.20 2.30 -1.49
N THR A 226 2.67 3.34 -2.16
CA THR A 226 2.93 4.67 -1.57
C THR A 226 2.08 5.72 -2.29
N ALA A 227 1.29 6.48 -1.55
CA ALA A 227 0.46 7.57 -2.06
C ALA A 227 0.61 8.82 -1.18
N ASN A 228 1.74 9.51 -1.36
CA ASN A 228 2.16 10.62 -0.50
C ASN A 228 2.09 11.98 -1.20
N SER A 229 1.94 13.03 -0.39
CA SER A 229 2.06 14.42 -0.81
C SER A 229 1.07 14.81 -1.92
N ASN A 230 -0.17 14.31 -1.81
CA ASN A 230 -1.24 14.61 -2.76
C ASN A 230 -2.23 15.60 -2.14
N ASN A 231 -2.88 16.41 -2.98
CA ASN A 231 -3.71 17.51 -2.48
C ASN A 231 -5.01 17.04 -1.80
N GLU A 232 -5.55 15.87 -2.18
CA GLU A 232 -6.78 15.32 -1.61
C GLU A 232 -6.55 14.01 -0.84
N VAL A 233 -6.99 12.86 -1.38
CA VAL A 233 -6.93 11.56 -0.72
C VAL A 233 -5.79 10.72 -1.29
N GLY A 234 -4.95 10.16 -0.43
CA GLY A 234 -3.89 9.24 -0.84
C GLY A 234 -4.46 7.95 -1.44
N ILE A 235 -5.25 7.21 -0.67
CA ILE A 235 -5.92 5.97 -1.11
C ILE A 235 -7.42 6.02 -0.79
N GLU A 236 -8.28 5.92 -1.81
CA GLU A 236 -9.73 5.89 -1.63
C GLU A 236 -10.38 4.62 -2.19
N LEU A 237 -11.30 4.06 -1.41
CA LEU A 237 -12.22 3.01 -1.80
C LEU A 237 -13.64 3.60 -1.80
N ASP A 238 -14.17 3.93 -2.97
CA ASP A 238 -15.57 4.34 -3.16
C ASP A 238 -16.39 3.15 -3.66
N SER A 239 -17.40 2.76 -2.89
CA SER A 239 -18.35 1.71 -3.25
C SER A 239 -17.63 0.40 -3.64
N SER A 240 -16.54 0.11 -2.92
CA SER A 240 -15.53 -0.89 -3.26
C SER A 240 -15.29 -1.79 -2.05
N SER A 241 -15.85 -3.00 -2.10
CA SER A 241 -15.89 -3.91 -0.96
C SER A 241 -14.92 -5.08 -1.12
N ASN A 242 -14.63 -5.79 -0.01
CA ASN A 242 -13.79 -7.00 -0.02
C ASN A 242 -12.34 -6.78 -0.49
N ASN A 243 -11.81 -5.56 -0.38
CA ASN A 243 -10.42 -5.26 -0.73
C ASN A 243 -9.48 -5.52 0.46
N ASN A 244 -8.21 -5.83 0.15
CA ASN A 244 -7.15 -6.00 1.13
C ASN A 244 -6.04 -4.96 0.91
N LEU A 245 -5.80 -4.12 1.90
CA LEU A 245 -4.75 -3.12 1.93
C LEU A 245 -3.72 -3.53 2.99
N THR A 246 -2.51 -3.90 2.57
CA THR A 246 -1.43 -4.34 3.48
C THR A 246 -0.17 -3.50 3.28
N ASN A 247 0.41 -2.98 4.37
CA ASN A 247 1.68 -2.25 4.36
C ASN A 247 1.72 -1.01 3.43
N ASN A 248 0.58 -0.41 3.10
CA ASN A 248 0.56 0.79 2.26
C ASN A 248 0.86 2.04 3.08
N THR A 249 1.44 3.06 2.44
CA THR A 249 1.75 4.36 3.06
C THR A 249 1.00 5.46 2.34
N ALA A 250 0.21 6.27 3.06
CA ALA A 250 -0.51 7.42 2.53
C ALA A 250 -0.35 8.63 3.46
N SER A 251 0.71 9.40 3.26
CA SER A 251 1.14 10.48 4.16
C SER A 251 1.25 11.84 3.46
N ASN A 252 1.07 12.92 4.23
CA ASN A 252 1.09 14.30 3.73
C ASN A 252 -0.01 14.60 2.69
N ASN A 253 -1.21 14.05 2.90
CA ASN A 253 -2.40 14.31 2.10
C ASN A 253 -3.48 15.03 2.94
N ASP A 254 -4.59 15.48 2.35
CA ASP A 254 -5.74 15.90 3.17
C ASP A 254 -6.33 14.69 3.90
N CYS A 255 -6.54 13.57 3.20
CA CYS A 255 -6.90 12.30 3.81
C CYS A 255 -5.90 11.19 3.40
N GLY A 256 -5.37 10.43 4.35
CA GLY A 256 -4.48 9.32 4.06
C GLY A 256 -5.22 8.17 3.36
N ILE A 257 -6.11 7.50 4.09
CA ILE A 257 -6.90 6.37 3.58
C ILE A 257 -8.39 6.59 3.86
N LEU A 258 -9.22 6.58 2.82
CA LEU A 258 -10.67 6.74 2.92
C LEU A 258 -11.42 5.52 2.40
N LEU A 259 -12.35 5.00 3.22
CA LEU A 259 -13.36 4.03 2.82
C LEU A 259 -14.73 4.73 2.80
N TYR A 260 -15.26 4.95 1.60
CA TYR A 260 -16.55 5.58 1.39
C TYR A 260 -17.56 4.58 0.82
N SER A 261 -18.63 4.29 1.57
CA SER A 261 -19.64 3.27 1.18
C SER A 261 -19.02 1.90 0.87
N SER A 262 -17.95 1.55 1.59
CA SER A 262 -17.06 0.43 1.28
C SER A 262 -16.97 -0.51 2.47
N SER A 263 -17.49 -1.73 2.30
CA SER A 263 -17.67 -2.69 3.39
C SER A 263 -16.79 -3.94 3.22
N ASN A 264 -16.59 -4.68 4.31
CA ASN A 264 -15.85 -5.94 4.33
C ASN A 264 -14.39 -5.84 3.83
N ASN A 265 -13.76 -4.68 3.97
CA ASN A 265 -12.35 -4.48 3.62
C ASN A 265 -11.44 -4.81 4.81
N THR A 266 -10.21 -5.21 4.50
CA THR A 266 -9.16 -5.48 5.50
C THR A 266 -8.00 -4.52 5.29
N LEU A 267 -7.63 -3.79 6.33
CA LEU A 267 -6.49 -2.86 6.36
C LEU A 267 -5.51 -3.38 7.41
N THR A 268 -4.34 -3.84 6.98
CA THR A 268 -3.29 -4.37 7.85
C THR A 268 -1.99 -3.59 7.73
N ASN A 269 -1.45 -3.11 8.85
CA ASN A 269 -0.14 -2.46 8.91
C ASN A 269 0.06 -1.28 7.94
N ASN A 270 -1.02 -0.54 7.62
CA ASN A 270 -0.91 0.65 6.78
C ASN A 270 -0.53 1.87 7.62
N THR A 271 0.16 2.82 7.00
CA THR A 271 0.62 4.06 7.63
C THR A 271 -0.06 5.25 6.98
N ALA A 272 -0.77 6.05 7.78
CA ALA A 272 -1.40 7.30 7.37
C ALA A 272 -0.97 8.45 8.28
N SER A 273 0.10 9.15 7.90
CA SER A 273 0.74 10.16 8.75
C SER A 273 0.76 11.56 8.15
N ASN A 274 0.74 12.59 8.99
CA ASN A 274 0.81 14.00 8.58
C ASN A 274 -0.32 14.42 7.64
N ASN A 275 -1.53 13.89 7.83
CA ASN A 275 -2.71 14.25 7.05
C ASN A 275 -3.70 15.10 7.87
N SER A 276 -4.72 15.70 7.24
CA SER A 276 -5.86 16.22 8.00
C SER A 276 -6.62 15.05 8.65
N LEU A 277 -6.94 14.02 7.86
CA LEU A 277 -7.55 12.77 8.28
C LEU A 277 -6.58 11.61 8.02
N GLY A 278 -6.24 10.80 9.03
CA GLY A 278 -5.38 9.63 8.86
C GLY A 278 -6.10 8.50 8.11
N ILE A 279 -6.91 7.73 8.83
CA ILE A 279 -7.75 6.65 8.27
C ILE A 279 -9.22 6.94 8.57
N ALA A 280 -10.04 7.06 7.53
CA ALA A 280 -11.45 7.43 7.64
C ALA A 280 -12.39 6.37 7.04
N LEU A 281 -13.43 6.01 7.77
CA LEU A 281 -14.53 5.15 7.33
C LEU A 281 -15.83 5.94 7.40
N SER A 282 -16.49 6.09 6.25
CA SER A 282 -17.65 6.98 6.08
C SER A 282 -18.80 6.33 5.32
N SER A 283 -19.99 6.91 5.44
CA SER A 283 -21.16 6.61 4.60
C SER A 283 -21.50 5.13 4.54
N SER A 284 -21.76 4.52 5.70
CA SER A 284 -22.10 3.08 5.82
C SER A 284 -20.97 2.10 5.47
N SER A 285 -19.70 2.52 5.54
CA SER A 285 -18.54 1.62 5.48
C SER A 285 -18.50 0.69 6.69
N SER A 286 -19.08 -0.51 6.53
CA SER A 286 -19.35 -1.43 7.64
C SER A 286 -18.57 -2.75 7.52
N ASN A 287 -18.43 -3.47 8.63
CA ASN A 287 -17.77 -4.78 8.69
C ASN A 287 -16.31 -4.77 8.20
N ASN A 288 -15.61 -3.64 8.29
CA ASN A 288 -14.20 -3.56 7.96
C ASN A 288 -13.32 -3.97 9.15
N THR A 289 -12.13 -4.48 8.86
CA THR A 289 -11.13 -4.87 9.86
C THR A 289 -9.86 -4.06 9.68
N LEU A 290 -9.47 -3.31 10.72
CA LEU A 290 -8.25 -2.51 10.78
C LEU A 290 -7.32 -3.12 11.84
N THR A 291 -6.20 -3.71 11.41
CA THR A 291 -5.23 -4.35 12.28
C THR A 291 -3.84 -3.74 12.14
N GLY A 292 -3.20 -3.34 13.24
CA GLY A 292 -1.78 -2.93 13.20
C GLY A 292 -1.49 -1.63 12.43
N ASN A 293 -2.52 -0.84 12.08
CA ASN A 293 -2.31 0.38 11.29
C ASN A 293 -1.78 1.51 12.17
N THR A 294 -1.00 2.42 11.58
CA THR A 294 -0.47 3.61 12.24
C THR A 294 -1.10 4.86 11.64
N ALA A 295 -1.77 5.66 12.47
CA ALA A 295 -2.28 6.97 12.11
C ALA A 295 -1.64 8.03 13.02
N SER A 296 -0.63 8.75 12.53
CA SER A 296 0.15 9.68 13.35
C SER A 296 0.25 11.10 12.82
N ASN A 297 0.38 12.08 13.71
CA ASN A 297 0.52 13.50 13.35
C ASN A 297 -0.63 14.03 12.45
N ASN A 298 -1.85 13.53 12.63
CA ASN A 298 -3.02 13.98 11.88
C ASN A 298 -3.92 14.93 12.70
N SER A 299 -4.85 15.64 12.07
CA SER A 299 -5.91 16.31 12.86
C SER A 299 -6.88 15.28 13.47
N LEU A 300 -7.28 14.26 12.70
CA LEU A 300 -8.01 13.09 13.19
C LEU A 300 -7.25 11.82 12.80
N GLY A 301 -6.83 11.01 13.76
CA GLY A 301 -6.05 9.79 13.51
C GLY A 301 -6.87 8.72 12.80
N ILE A 302 -7.77 8.04 13.53
CA ILE A 302 -8.72 7.09 12.96
C ILE A 302 -10.15 7.58 13.20
N LEU A 303 -10.93 7.68 12.13
CA LEU A 303 -12.24 8.29 12.12
C LEU A 303 -13.31 7.33 11.58
N LEU A 304 -14.36 7.05 12.36
CA LEU A 304 -15.56 6.34 11.91
C LEU A 304 -16.79 7.26 12.06
N TYR A 305 -17.48 7.50 10.95
CA TYR A 305 -18.61 8.43 10.90
C TYR A 305 -19.65 8.03 9.86
N TYR A 306 -20.83 8.66 9.94
CA TYR A 306 -21.99 8.46 9.06
C TYR A 306 -22.39 6.98 8.89
N SER A 307 -22.81 6.35 9.99
CA SER A 307 -23.33 4.97 10.01
C SER A 307 -22.32 3.87 9.65
N SER A 308 -21.03 4.10 9.88
CA SER A 308 -19.98 3.10 9.69
C SER A 308 -19.98 2.10 10.86
N ASN A 309 -20.69 0.99 10.69
CA ASN A 309 -21.04 0.08 11.77
C ASN A 309 -20.27 -1.24 11.74
N ASN A 310 -20.20 -1.94 12.88
CA ASN A 310 -19.66 -3.31 12.98
C ASN A 310 -18.20 -3.44 12.50
N ASN A 311 -17.40 -2.38 12.56
CA ASN A 311 -15.99 -2.44 12.23
C ASN A 311 -15.17 -2.93 13.43
N THR A 312 -14.04 -3.58 13.17
CA THR A 312 -13.09 -4.04 14.20
C THR A 312 -11.75 -3.32 14.05
N LEU A 313 -11.31 -2.62 15.09
CA LEU A 313 -10.03 -1.94 15.18
C LEU A 313 -9.20 -2.62 16.28
N THR A 314 -8.12 -3.30 15.91
CA THR A 314 -7.23 -3.95 16.88
C THR A 314 -5.76 -3.73 16.60
N GLY A 315 -4.96 -3.53 17.65
CA GLY A 315 -3.51 -3.34 17.49
C GLY A 315 -3.10 -2.07 16.74
N ASN A 316 -4.02 -1.11 16.52
CA ASN A 316 -3.68 0.11 15.78
C ASN A 316 -3.02 1.14 16.70
N THR A 317 -2.14 1.97 16.14
CA THR A 317 -1.50 3.09 16.83
C THR A 317 -2.07 4.40 16.31
N ALA A 318 -2.68 5.18 17.20
CA ALA A 318 -3.09 6.55 16.91
C ALA A 318 -2.26 7.51 17.79
N SER A 319 -1.22 8.13 17.22
CA SER A 319 -0.28 8.95 17.99
C SER A 319 -0.16 10.39 17.50
N ASP A 320 0.06 11.33 18.43
CA ASP A 320 0.42 12.72 18.12
C ASP A 320 -0.62 13.43 17.23
N ASN A 321 -1.87 12.98 17.25
CA ASN A 321 -2.95 13.60 16.50
C ASN A 321 -3.64 14.69 17.34
N TYR A 322 -4.47 15.51 16.71
CA TYR A 322 -5.40 16.35 17.50
C TYR A 322 -6.45 15.48 18.20
N ASN A 323 -7.10 14.53 17.51
CA ASN A 323 -7.83 13.43 18.15
C ASN A 323 -7.32 12.07 17.67
N GLY A 324 -7.14 11.10 18.57
CA GLY A 324 -6.62 9.77 18.27
C GLY A 324 -7.63 8.92 17.49
N ILE A 325 -8.60 8.33 18.19
CA ILE A 325 -9.69 7.57 17.57
C ILE A 325 -11.03 8.23 17.88
N ARG A 326 -11.82 8.54 16.85
CA ARG A 326 -13.08 9.27 16.98
C ARG A 326 -14.25 8.58 16.26
N LEU A 327 -15.36 8.40 16.99
CA LEU A 327 -16.60 7.78 16.51
C LEU A 327 -17.80 8.72 16.72
N TYR A 328 -18.52 9.06 15.65
CA TYR A 328 -19.73 9.90 15.73
C TYR A 328 -20.72 9.62 14.57
N TYR A 329 -21.85 10.34 14.56
CA TYR A 329 -22.91 10.23 13.56
C TYR A 329 -23.39 8.80 13.29
N SER A 330 -23.88 8.13 14.33
CA SER A 330 -24.54 6.83 14.27
C SER A 330 -23.64 5.66 13.83
N SER A 331 -22.33 5.78 14.04
CA SER A 331 -21.35 4.70 13.84
C SER A 331 -21.27 3.84 15.11
N ASN A 332 -22.06 2.76 15.11
CA ASN A 332 -22.35 1.89 16.24
C ASN A 332 -21.80 0.48 16.06
N TYR A 333 -21.75 -0.25 17.17
CA TYR A 333 -21.38 -1.67 17.25
C TYR A 333 -19.96 -1.96 16.74
N ASN A 334 -19.09 -0.95 16.74
CA ASN A 334 -17.68 -1.13 16.44
C ASN A 334 -16.96 -1.71 17.67
N ARG A 335 -15.92 -2.50 17.42
CA ARG A 335 -15.11 -3.19 18.44
C ARG A 335 -13.67 -2.65 18.39
N LEU A 336 -13.21 -2.06 19.48
CA LEU A 336 -11.91 -1.42 19.61
C LEU A 336 -11.20 -1.99 20.83
N TYR A 337 -10.09 -2.70 20.63
CA TYR A 337 -9.29 -3.27 21.72
C TYR A 337 -7.84 -3.44 21.24
N HIS A 338 -6.87 -3.46 22.16
CA HIS A 338 -5.43 -3.52 21.86
C HIS A 338 -4.89 -2.34 21.05
N ASN A 339 -5.62 -1.23 20.96
CA ASN A 339 -5.10 -0.04 20.28
C ASN A 339 -4.23 0.78 21.24
N SER A 340 -3.24 1.48 20.70
CA SER A 340 -2.38 2.39 21.45
C SER A 340 -2.69 3.83 21.04
N LEU A 341 -3.29 4.60 21.95
CA LEU A 341 -3.68 5.99 21.74
C LEU A 341 -2.72 6.91 22.53
N ILE A 342 -1.82 7.58 21.83
CA ILE A 342 -0.62 8.18 22.42
C ILE A 342 -0.55 9.68 22.10
N ASN A 343 -0.39 10.51 23.12
CA ASN A 343 -0.09 11.95 23.00
C ASN A 343 -1.03 12.72 22.06
N ASN A 344 -2.32 12.34 22.01
CA ASN A 344 -3.29 13.06 21.20
C ASN A 344 -3.79 14.30 21.97
N THR A 345 -3.67 15.48 21.37
CA THR A 345 -3.71 16.75 22.12
C THR A 345 -5.10 17.20 22.59
N ASN A 346 -6.18 16.75 21.94
CA ASN A 346 -7.56 17.02 22.36
C ASN A 346 -8.17 15.85 23.12
N ASN A 347 -8.20 14.67 22.50
CA ASN A 347 -8.66 13.44 23.11
C ASN A 347 -7.91 12.26 22.50
N ASN A 348 -7.46 11.32 23.34
CA ASN A 348 -7.03 10.01 22.87
C ASN A 348 -8.20 9.28 22.19
N ALA A 349 -9.34 9.16 22.88
CA ALA A 349 -10.57 8.57 22.34
C ALA A 349 -11.77 9.52 22.48
N TYR A 350 -12.69 9.48 21.51
CA TYR A 350 -13.95 10.22 21.60
C TYR A 350 -15.08 9.45 20.90
N ASP A 351 -16.17 9.17 21.61
CA ASP A 351 -17.26 8.32 21.13
C ASP A 351 -18.62 8.84 21.59
N THR A 352 -19.46 9.29 20.66
CA THR A 352 -20.84 9.73 20.94
C THR A 352 -21.88 8.64 20.71
N ASN A 353 -21.46 7.43 20.34
CA ASN A 353 -22.32 6.36 19.86
C ASN A 353 -22.26 5.14 20.82
N THR A 354 -22.81 4.00 20.39
CA THR A 354 -22.76 2.74 21.15
C THR A 354 -21.67 1.82 20.57
N ASN A 355 -20.48 1.79 21.17
CA ASN A 355 -19.37 0.93 20.73
C ASN A 355 -18.70 0.20 21.90
N GLN A 356 -17.91 -0.82 21.59
CA GLN A 356 -17.19 -1.65 22.56
C GLN A 356 -15.71 -1.28 22.53
N TRP A 357 -15.21 -0.71 23.62
CA TRP A 357 -13.80 -0.31 23.78
C TRP A 357 -12.95 -1.34 24.52
N ASN A 358 -13.51 -2.52 24.82
CA ASN A 358 -12.77 -3.62 25.41
C ASN A 358 -13.44 -4.96 25.08
N THR A 359 -12.66 -6.03 25.24
CA THR A 359 -13.14 -7.40 25.31
C THR A 359 -13.58 -7.74 26.74
N SER A 360 -13.86 -9.01 27.03
CA SER A 360 -14.14 -9.47 28.40
C SER A 360 -12.92 -9.44 29.33
N THR A 361 -11.71 -9.25 28.81
CA THR A 361 -10.47 -9.36 29.59
C THR A 361 -9.43 -8.29 29.30
N VAL A 362 -9.60 -7.46 28.27
CA VAL A 362 -8.56 -6.51 27.84
C VAL A 362 -9.14 -5.40 26.96
N GLY A 363 -8.63 -4.18 27.11
CA GLY A 363 -9.03 -2.96 26.44
C GLY A 363 -7.89 -2.33 25.62
N ASN A 364 -7.75 -1.02 25.68
CA ASN A 364 -6.77 -0.22 24.94
C ASN A 364 -5.79 0.49 25.86
N TYR A 365 -4.66 0.92 25.30
CA TYR A 365 -3.71 1.80 25.97
C TYR A 365 -4.02 3.27 25.66
N TYR A 366 -4.02 4.11 26.69
CA TYR A 366 -4.22 5.55 26.58
C TYR A 366 -3.10 6.27 27.34
N SER A 367 -2.36 7.16 26.68
CA SER A 367 -1.26 7.88 27.33
C SER A 367 -1.69 8.85 28.44
N ASP A 368 -2.98 9.13 28.57
CA ASP A 368 -3.59 9.95 29.62
C ASP A 368 -4.32 9.11 30.69
N TYR A 369 -4.24 7.78 30.60
CA TYR A 369 -4.76 6.90 31.63
C TYR A 369 -3.90 6.98 32.90
N THR A 370 -4.55 7.23 34.04
CA THR A 370 -3.91 7.44 35.34
C THR A 370 -4.47 6.51 36.43
N GLY A 371 -5.12 5.42 36.02
CA GLY A 371 -5.70 4.44 36.93
C GLY A 371 -4.65 3.56 37.61
N SER A 372 -5.10 2.74 38.56
CA SER A 372 -4.24 1.79 39.28
C SER A 372 -4.34 0.38 38.71
N ASP A 373 -3.21 -0.32 38.66
CA ASP A 373 -3.12 -1.78 38.52
C ASP A 373 -2.62 -2.36 39.86
N ASN A 374 -3.55 -2.83 40.69
CA ASN A 374 -3.24 -3.29 42.04
C ASN A 374 -2.67 -4.71 42.05
N ASN A 375 -3.06 -5.55 41.08
CA ASN A 375 -2.60 -6.93 40.97
C ASN A 375 -1.37 -7.10 40.06
N SER A 376 -0.90 -6.03 39.41
CA SER A 376 0.27 -6.03 38.52
C SER A 376 0.14 -7.02 37.36
N ASP A 377 -1.05 -7.14 36.77
CA ASP A 377 -1.25 -7.99 35.59
C ASP A 377 -1.12 -7.22 34.25
N GLY A 378 -0.79 -5.93 34.31
CA GLY A 378 -0.66 -5.03 33.16
C GLY A 378 -1.98 -4.46 32.67
N ILE A 379 -3.07 -4.69 33.41
CA ILE A 379 -4.43 -4.22 33.12
C ILE A 379 -4.90 -3.33 34.27
N GLY A 380 -5.36 -2.13 33.94
CA GLY A 380 -5.87 -1.20 34.92
C GLY A 380 -7.17 -1.68 35.58
N ASP A 381 -7.20 -1.69 36.91
CA ASP A 381 -8.41 -1.99 37.72
C ASP A 381 -9.44 -0.85 37.68
N THR A 382 -9.02 0.35 37.27
CA THR A 382 -9.90 1.52 37.16
C THR A 382 -10.42 1.64 35.73
N SER A 383 -11.74 1.58 35.53
CA SER A 383 -12.32 1.78 34.19
C SER A 383 -12.00 3.17 33.64
N HIS A 384 -11.77 3.27 32.33
CA HIS A 384 -11.59 4.52 31.60
C HIS A 384 -12.88 4.92 30.85
N GLN A 385 -13.47 6.05 31.21
CA GLN A 385 -14.66 6.58 30.54
C GLN A 385 -14.26 7.23 29.22
N ILE A 386 -14.93 6.90 28.12
CA ILE A 386 -14.67 7.50 26.82
C ILE A 386 -15.50 8.80 26.68
N PRO A 387 -14.87 9.97 26.47
CA PRO A 387 -15.58 11.23 26.31
C PRO A 387 -16.60 11.24 25.16
N GLY A 388 -17.65 12.04 25.31
CA GLY A 388 -18.68 12.30 24.28
C GLY A 388 -19.96 11.47 24.41
N GLY A 389 -19.93 10.37 25.15
CA GLY A 389 -21.05 9.44 25.26
C GLY A 389 -21.03 8.64 26.56
N SER A 390 -21.48 7.39 26.49
CA SER A 390 -21.56 6.46 27.64
C SER A 390 -20.65 5.24 27.49
N SER A 391 -19.78 5.23 26.47
CA SER A 391 -18.82 4.17 26.22
C SER A 391 -17.73 4.16 27.31
N ILE A 392 -17.33 2.96 27.72
CA ILE A 392 -16.36 2.73 28.81
C ILE A 392 -15.40 1.63 28.34
N ASP A 393 -14.11 1.83 28.59
CA ASP A 393 -13.12 0.75 28.60
C ASP A 393 -12.96 0.25 30.05
N TYR A 394 -13.36 -1.00 30.31
CA TYR A 394 -13.27 -1.61 31.64
C TYR A 394 -11.92 -2.26 31.94
N PHE A 395 -11.07 -2.46 30.93
CA PHE A 395 -9.79 -3.14 31.07
C PHE A 395 -8.67 -2.36 30.37
N PRO A 396 -8.43 -1.08 30.69
CA PRO A 396 -7.39 -0.29 30.04
C PRO A 396 -6.03 -0.97 30.22
N LEU A 397 -5.19 -0.93 29.20
CA LEU A 397 -3.83 -1.45 29.29
C LEU A 397 -2.94 -0.45 30.03
N MET A 398 -2.06 -0.94 30.92
CA MET A 398 -1.05 -0.12 31.60
C MET A 398 0.10 0.27 30.66
N ARG A 399 0.34 -0.52 29.61
CA ARG A 399 1.38 -0.31 28.60
C ARG A 399 0.85 -0.43 27.18
N GLN A 400 1.62 0.09 26.24
CA GLN A 400 1.32 -0.04 24.81
C GLN A 400 1.19 -1.50 24.39
N TRP A 401 0.19 -1.78 23.55
CA TRP A 401 -0.02 -3.13 23.01
C TRP A 401 1.19 -3.59 22.19
N GLY A 402 1.61 -4.84 22.40
CA GLY A 402 2.72 -5.45 21.67
C GLY A 402 4.11 -5.05 22.16
N ARG A 403 4.24 -4.15 23.16
CA ARG A 403 5.50 -3.97 23.87
C ARG A 403 5.72 -5.11 24.87
N THR A 404 6.90 -5.72 24.82
CA THR A 404 7.38 -6.59 25.88
C THR A 404 7.75 -5.77 27.11
N PRO A 405 7.39 -6.20 28.33
CA PRO A 405 7.85 -5.58 29.57
C PRO A 405 9.36 -5.31 29.53
N LEU A 406 9.77 -4.07 29.83
CA LEU A 406 11.17 -3.78 30.06
C LEU A 406 11.58 -4.45 31.37
N LYS A 407 12.63 -5.28 31.36
CA LYS A 407 13.07 -5.97 32.56
C LYS A 407 13.52 -4.95 33.61
N GLY A 408 12.89 -4.93 34.77
CA GLY A 408 13.13 -3.99 35.84
C GLY A 408 12.23 -2.75 35.86
N ASP A 409 11.39 -2.56 34.84
CA ASP A 409 10.24 -1.63 34.86
C ASP A 409 9.01 -2.43 35.29
N LEU A 410 8.45 -2.10 36.45
CA LEU A 410 7.41 -2.85 37.15
C LEU A 410 6.13 -2.05 37.36
N ASP A 411 6.10 -0.80 36.90
CA ASP A 411 4.89 -0.01 36.78
C ASP A 411 4.54 0.37 35.35
N ASP A 412 5.26 -0.18 34.37
CA ASP A 412 4.97 -0.14 32.94
C ASP A 412 5.02 1.30 32.36
N ASP A 413 5.82 2.19 32.97
CA ASP A 413 5.99 3.58 32.54
C ASP A 413 7.13 3.82 31.54
N ASP A 414 7.79 2.74 31.08
CA ASP A 414 8.97 2.71 30.22
C ASP A 414 10.23 3.34 30.86
N GLU A 415 10.22 3.69 32.15
CA GLU A 415 11.37 4.16 32.91
C GLU A 415 11.73 3.17 34.04
N ILE A 416 13.04 2.92 34.25
CA ILE A 416 13.47 2.16 35.42
C ILE A 416 13.76 3.15 36.54
N THR A 417 12.92 3.16 37.57
CA THR A 417 12.99 4.12 38.67
C THR A 417 13.06 3.43 40.04
N SER A 418 13.21 4.25 41.10
CA SER A 418 13.12 3.75 42.47
C SER A 418 11.74 3.21 42.86
N LYS A 419 10.69 3.54 42.08
CA LYS A 419 9.33 3.02 42.27
C LYS A 419 9.27 1.54 41.90
N ASP A 420 9.97 1.15 40.83
CA ASP A 420 10.11 -0.24 40.41
C ASP A 420 10.86 -1.07 41.44
N ALA A 421 11.93 -0.53 42.00
CA ALA A 421 12.65 -1.19 43.09
C ALA A 421 11.73 -1.44 44.31
N ALA A 422 10.83 -0.50 44.62
CA ALA A 422 9.84 -0.67 45.68
C ALA A 422 8.79 -1.74 45.34
N ILE A 423 8.40 -1.86 44.06
CA ILE A 423 7.49 -2.91 43.58
C ILE A 423 8.15 -4.29 43.66
N ALA A 424 9.41 -4.42 43.22
CA ALA A 424 10.18 -5.66 43.34
C ALA A 424 10.29 -6.12 44.80
N LEU A 425 10.46 -5.19 45.76
CA LEU A 425 10.42 -5.52 47.19
C LEU A 425 9.05 -6.06 47.63
N GLN A 426 7.96 -5.49 47.13
CA GLN A 426 6.60 -5.96 47.44
C GLN A 426 6.36 -7.37 46.90
N ILE A 427 6.85 -7.68 45.70
CA ILE A 427 6.80 -9.03 45.12
C ILE A 427 7.66 -9.99 45.95
N ALA A 428 8.88 -9.58 46.32
CA ALA A 428 9.80 -10.40 47.12
C ALA A 428 9.24 -10.79 48.50
N VAL A 429 8.41 -9.93 49.12
CA VAL A 429 7.73 -10.23 50.39
C VAL A 429 6.35 -10.88 50.19
N GLY A 430 5.97 -11.22 48.96
CA GLY A 430 4.70 -11.87 48.64
C GLY A 430 3.47 -10.99 48.78
N SER A 431 3.66 -9.66 48.82
CA SER A 431 2.55 -8.68 48.84
C SER A 431 2.00 -8.39 47.44
N ARG A 432 2.70 -8.80 46.39
CA ARG A 432 2.26 -8.76 44.99
C ARG A 432 2.50 -10.12 44.30
N PRO A 433 1.74 -10.46 43.24
CA PRO A 433 2.02 -11.62 42.40
C PRO A 433 3.42 -11.57 41.78
N PHE A 434 3.92 -12.73 41.38
CA PHE A 434 5.20 -12.84 40.69
C PHE A 434 5.12 -12.18 39.30
N ASP A 435 6.15 -11.41 38.95
CA ASP A 435 6.33 -10.75 37.66
C ASP A 435 7.71 -11.15 37.08
N ASP A 436 7.72 -11.66 35.85
CA ASP A 436 8.95 -12.03 35.14
C ASP A 436 9.86 -10.81 34.89
N ALA A 437 9.30 -9.61 34.75
CA ALA A 437 10.07 -8.38 34.61
C ALA A 437 10.84 -8.04 35.89
N ALA A 438 10.37 -8.52 37.05
CA ALA A 438 10.97 -8.24 38.35
C ALA A 438 12.17 -9.14 38.67
N ASP A 439 12.30 -10.31 38.05
CA ASP A 439 13.48 -11.19 38.20
C ASP A 439 14.64 -10.68 37.35
N VAL A 440 15.11 -9.46 37.59
CA VAL A 440 16.22 -8.85 36.84
C VAL A 440 17.51 -9.66 36.94
N SER A 441 17.72 -10.38 38.05
CA SER A 441 18.87 -11.28 38.24
C SER A 441 18.84 -12.53 37.34
N GLY A 442 17.64 -12.97 36.93
CA GLY A 442 17.43 -14.15 36.09
C GLY A 442 17.60 -15.47 36.83
N ASP A 443 17.40 -15.48 38.15
CA ASP A 443 17.56 -16.67 39.00
C ASP A 443 16.26 -17.48 39.20
N GLY A 444 15.17 -17.01 38.59
CA GLY A 444 13.83 -17.59 38.65
C GLY A 444 13.05 -17.18 39.91
N ARG A 445 13.50 -16.16 40.66
CA ARG A 445 12.84 -15.63 41.86
C ARG A 445 12.93 -14.11 41.88
N VAL A 446 11.97 -13.48 42.56
CA VAL A 446 12.04 -12.04 42.87
C VAL A 446 12.43 -11.88 44.33
N SER A 447 13.53 -11.19 44.58
CA SER A 447 14.14 -11.02 45.90
C SER A 447 14.58 -9.57 46.13
N SER A 448 15.09 -9.28 47.33
CA SER A 448 15.72 -7.98 47.60
C SER A 448 16.97 -7.72 46.74
N LEU A 449 17.59 -8.77 46.17
CA LEU A 449 18.67 -8.61 45.20
C LEU A 449 18.15 -7.97 43.92
N ASP A 450 16.99 -8.41 43.43
CA ASP A 450 16.39 -7.86 42.22
C ASP A 450 16.00 -6.40 42.40
N ALA A 451 15.38 -6.06 43.54
CA ALA A 451 15.11 -4.67 43.90
C ALA A 451 16.38 -3.80 43.96
N LEU A 452 17.48 -4.36 44.47
CA LEU A 452 18.78 -3.66 44.50
C LEU A 452 19.34 -3.46 43.09
N ILE A 453 19.23 -4.47 42.22
CA ILE A 453 19.66 -4.39 40.82
C ILE A 453 18.84 -3.32 40.08
N ILE A 454 17.52 -3.30 40.25
CA ILE A 454 16.64 -2.24 39.69
C ILE A 454 17.07 -0.86 40.19
N LEU A 455 17.32 -0.70 41.49
CA LEU A 455 17.78 0.57 42.05
C LEU A 455 19.14 1.03 41.49
N GLN A 456 20.00 0.09 41.08
CA GLN A 456 21.27 0.39 40.41
C GLN A 456 21.12 0.71 38.92
N MET A 457 20.01 0.28 38.31
CA MET A 457 19.66 0.53 36.91
C MET A 457 18.93 1.85 36.70
N VAL A 458 18.55 2.57 37.77
CA VAL A 458 17.81 3.83 37.69
C VAL A 458 18.53 4.83 36.77
N THR A 459 17.86 5.23 35.70
CA THR A 459 18.38 6.14 34.66
C THR A 459 17.93 7.58 34.84
#